data_AF-X0VPR5-F1
#
_entry.id   AF-X0VPR5-F1
#
_cell.length_a   1.000
_cell.length_b   1.000
_cell.length_c   1.000
_cell.angle_alpha   90.00
_cell.angle_beta   90.00
_cell.angle_gamma   90.00
#
_symmetry.space_group_name_H-M   'P 1'
#
loop_
_entity.id
_entity.type
_entity.pdbx_description
1 polymer ?
#
loop_
_entity_poly.entity_id
_entity_poly.type
_entity_poly.pdbx_seq_one_letter_code
_entity_poly.pdbx_strand_id
1 'polypeptide(L)' 'MNKWNLIIDIEKCEDCNNCFLACKDEHVDNDWPGYAVSQ' A
#
# COMPACT_ATOMS: atom_id res chain seq x y z
N MET A 1 9.76 -21.98 -6.77
CA MET A 1 8.73 -21.15 -6.11
C MET A 1 8.68 -19.83 -6.83
N ASN A 2 7.49 -19.33 -7.14
CA ASN A 2 7.31 -18.03 -7.78
C ASN A 2 7.31 -16.93 -6.71
N LYS A 3 7.79 -15.75 -7.05
CA LYS A 3 7.81 -14.57 -6.17
C LYS A 3 6.97 -13.45 -6.78
N TRP A 4 6.41 -12.61 -5.92
CA TRP A 4 5.79 -11.34 -6.32
C TRP A 4 6.87 -10.30 -6.58
N ASN A 5 6.71 -9.51 -7.65
CA ASN A 5 7.57 -8.40 -7.99
C ASN A 5 6.70 -7.17 -8.27
N LEU A 6 7.09 -6.02 -7.72
CA LEU A 6 6.47 -4.72 -8.00
C LEU A 6 7.48 -3.89 -8.80
N ILE A 7 7.05 -3.36 -9.96
CA ILE A 7 7.87 -2.51 -10.82
C ILE A 7 7.19 -1.14 -10.89
N ILE A 8 7.91 -0.09 -10.48
CA ILE A 8 7.43 1.29 -10.46
C ILE A 8 8.17 2.08 -11.54
N ASP A 9 7.40 2.73 -12.43
CA ASP A 9 7.92 3.68 -13.40
C ASP A 9 7.98 5.08 -12.75
N ILE A 10 9.19 5.52 -12.42
CA ILE A 10 9.43 6.77 -11.69
C ILE A 10 9.05 7.99 -12.53
N GLU A 11 9.18 7.91 -13.86
CA GLU A 11 8.88 9.03 -14.77
C GLU A 11 7.38 9.35 -14.84
N LYS A 12 6.52 8.41 -14.42
CA LYS A 12 5.07 8.60 -14.35
C LYS A 12 4.56 9.08 -12.99
N CYS A 13 5.42 9.17 -11.97
CA CYS A 13 4.98 9.61 -10.65
C CYS A 13 4.73 11.13 -10.64
N GLU A 14 3.51 11.52 -10.26
CA GLU A 14 3.10 12.93 -10.18
C GLU A 14 2.81 13.41 -8.74
N ASP A 15 3.29 12.66 -7.74
CA ASP A 15 3.13 12.99 -6.32
C ASP A 15 1.67 13.20 -5.86
N CYS A 16 0.72 12.49 -6.48
CA CYS A 16 -0.69 12.58 -6.11
C CYS A 16 -1.02 11.97 -4.74
N ASN A 17 -0.07 11.26 -4.10
CA ASN A 17 -0.22 10.62 -2.80
C ASN A 17 -1.32 9.54 -2.71
N ASN A 18 -1.93 9.12 -3.83
CA ASN A 18 -2.99 8.10 -3.83
C ASN A 18 -2.50 6.73 -3.34
N CYS A 19 -1.25 6.36 -3.60
CA CYS A 19 -0.66 5.13 -3.06
C CYS A 19 -0.59 5.15 -1.52
N PHE A 20 -0.23 6.29 -0.94
CA PHE A 20 -0.19 6.49 0.51
C PHE A 20 -1.60 6.52 1.11
N LEU A 21 -2.52 7.25 0.48
CA LEU A 21 -3.92 7.33 0.92
C LEU A 21 -4.60 5.96 0.86
N ALA A 22 -4.36 5.15 -0.17
CA ALA A 22 -4.92 3.80 -0.26
C ALA A 22 -4.47 2.90 0.89
N CYS A 23 -3.19 2.94 1.28
CA CYS A 23 -2.72 2.18 2.44
C CYS A 23 -3.36 2.68 3.75
N LYS A 24 -3.59 3.98 3.89
CA LYS A 24 -4.29 4.53 5.06
C LYS A 24 -5.75 4.12 5.08
N ASP A 25 -6.44 4.20 3.94
CA ASP A 25 -7.82 3.74 3.80
C ASP A 25 -7.95 2.26 4.22
N GLU A 26 -6.99 1.43 3.82
CA GLU A 26 -6.96 0.01 4.18
C GLU A 26 -6.62 -0.25 5.66
N HIS A 27 -5.73 0.54 6.28
CA HIS A 27 -5.11 0.18 7.57
C HIS A 27 -5.38 1.14 8.72
N VAL A 28 -6.00 2.30 8.50
CA VAL A 28 -6.45 3.17 9.58
C VAL A 28 -7.84 2.73 10.02
N ASP A 29 -8.02 2.56 11.33
CA ASP A 29 -9.25 2.12 11.99
C ASP A 29 -9.74 0.71 11.56
N ASN A 30 -8.89 -0.05 10.86
CA ASN A 30 -9.17 -1.40 10.38
C ASN A 30 -8.11 -2.39 10.89
N ASP A 31 -8.57 -3.46 11.55
CA ASP A 31 -7.72 -4.56 11.99
C ASP A 31 -7.73 -5.72 10.99
N TRP A 32 -6.55 -6.30 10.77
CA TRP A 32 -6.33 -7.45 9.88
C TRP A 32 -5.70 -8.61 10.66
N PRO A 33 -6.49 -9.42 11.39
CA PRO A 33 -5.96 -10.47 12.26
C PRO A 33 -4.96 -11.41 11.56
N GLY A 34 -3.77 -11.55 12.14
CA GLY A 34 -2.67 -12.34 11.59
C GLY A 34 -1.78 -11.61 10.58
N TYR A 35 -2.13 -10.37 10.20
CA TYR A 35 -1.37 -9.54 9.28
C TYR A 35 -0.96 -8.21 9.91
N ALA A 36 -1.92 -7.43 10.42
CA ALA A 36 -1.69 -6.10 10.97
C ALA A 36 -2.81 -5.67 11.95
N VAL A 37 -2.47 -4.78 12.88
CA VAL A 37 -3.46 -3.98 13.64
C VAL A 37 -3.59 -2.60 13.00
N SER A 38 -4.65 -1.86 13.33
CA SER A 38 -4.82 -0.47 12.89
C SER A 38 -3.55 0.36 13.10
N GLN A 39 -3.23 1.20 12.12
CA GLN A 39 -2.11 2.16 12.14
C GLN A 39 -2.38 3.38 13.00
#